data_AF-A0A383AG38-F1
#
_entry.id   AF-A0A383AG38-F1
#
_cell.length_a   1.000
_cell.length_b   1.000
_cell.length_c   1.000
_cell.angle_alpha   90.00
_cell.angle_beta   90.00
_cell.angle_gamma   90.00
#
_symmetry.space_group_name_H-M   'P 1'
#
loop_
_entity.id
_entity.type
_entity.pdbx_description
1 polymer ?
#
loop_
_entity_poly.entity_id
_entity_poly.type
_entity_poly.pdbx_seq_one_letter_code
_entity_poly.pdbx_strand_id
1 'polypeptide(L)' 'MSQKDIEDKIPIYKLKTTEEVMEYYNIWGEKNKYDRDMVDWNYTGPKETVAEFKKYALNKEIKIFDAGCGT' A
#
# COMPACT_ATOMS: atom_id res chain seq x y z
N MET A 1 -12.72 6.07 10.67
CA MET A 1 -12.85 7.03 9.55
C MET A 1 -14.24 7.62 9.59
N SER A 2 -14.35 8.95 9.63
CA SER A 2 -15.67 9.59 9.53
C SER A 2 -16.19 9.44 8.10
N GLN A 3 -17.51 9.40 7.88
CA GLN A 3 -18.08 9.34 6.52
C GLN A 3 -17.55 10.47 5.60
N LYS A 4 -17.23 11.63 6.19
CA LYS A 4 -16.61 12.77 5.50
C LYS A 4 -15.27 12.46 4.83
N ASP A 5 -14.45 11.57 5.40
CA ASP A 5 -13.13 11.25 4.86
C ASP A 5 -13.19 10.30 3.65
N ILE A 6 -14.36 9.68 3.43
CA ILE A 6 -14.64 8.75 2.33
C ILE A 6 -15.22 9.50 1.13
N GLU A 7 -15.99 10.58 1.36
CA GLU A 7 -16.68 11.37 0.32
C GLU A 7 -15.72 12.09 -0.65
N ASP A 8 -14.52 12.48 -0.20
CA ASP A 8 -13.53 13.18 -1.04
C ASP A 8 -12.63 12.25 -1.88
N LYS A 9 -12.76 10.91 -1.72
CA LYS A 9 -11.91 9.96 -2.45
C LYS A 9 -12.59 9.52 -3.74
N ILE A 10 -12.04 9.94 -4.89
CA ILE A 10 -12.37 9.34 -6.19
C ILE A 10 -11.97 7.86 -6.13
N PRO A 11 -12.91 6.90 -6.32
CA PRO A 11 -12.55 5.50 -6.33
C PRO A 11 -11.56 5.21 -7.47
N ILE A 12 -10.46 4.52 -7.16
CA ILE A 12 -9.36 4.28 -8.12
C ILE A 12 -9.83 3.61 -9.42
N TYR A 13 -10.87 2.76 -9.36
CA TYR A 13 -11.45 2.09 -10.53
C TYR A 13 -12.19 3.03 -11.50
N LYS A 14 -12.43 4.28 -11.12
CA LYS A 14 -13.01 5.31 -11.98
C LYS A 14 -11.95 6.08 -12.78
N LEU A 15 -10.68 5.97 -12.42
CA LEU A 15 -9.55 6.53 -13.18
C LEU A 15 -9.36 5.70 -14.46
N LYS A 16 -9.15 6.35 -15.59
CA LYS A 16 -9.16 5.72 -16.93
C LYS A 16 -7.80 5.76 -17.61
N THR A 17 -6.96 6.74 -17.31
CA THR A 17 -5.64 6.87 -17.93
C THR A 17 -4.51 6.56 -16.95
N THR A 18 -3.36 6.21 -17.50
CA THR A 18 -2.14 5.99 -16.72
C THR A 18 -1.76 7.26 -15.95
N GLU A 19 -1.90 8.43 -16.57
CA GLU A 19 -1.59 9.73 -15.98
C GLU A 19 -2.49 10.04 -14.77
N GLU A 20 -3.79 9.76 -14.88
CA GLU A 20 -4.74 9.92 -13.77
C GLU A 20 -4.38 9.03 -12.58
N VAL A 21 -3.99 7.78 -12.84
CA VAL A 21 -3.57 6.83 -11.79
C VAL A 21 -2.25 7.29 -11.16
N MET A 22 -1.27 7.69 -11.96
CA MET A 22 0.02 8.18 -11.46
C MET A 22 -0.16 9.42 -10.58
N GLU A 23 -0.98 10.39 -11.01
CA GLU A 23 -1.22 11.60 -10.24
C GLU A 23 -1.95 11.31 -8.92
N TYR A 24 -2.91 10.39 -8.93
CA TYR A 24 -3.56 9.92 -7.71
C TYR A 24 -2.54 9.38 -6.69
N TYR A 25 -1.61 8.52 -7.12
CA TYR A 25 -0.57 7.97 -6.24
C TYR A 25 0.44 9.04 -5.78
N ASN A 26 0.80 9.99 -6.64
CA ASN A 26 1.66 11.12 -6.27
C ASN A 26 1.05 11.90 -5.11
N ILE A 27 -0.20 12.34 -5.26
CA ILE A 27 -0.93 13.09 -4.23
C ILE A 27 -1.08 12.26 -2.95
N TRP A 28 -1.35 10.96 -3.08
CA TRP A 28 -1.49 10.08 -1.92
C TRP A 28 -0.18 9.87 -1.15
N GLY A 29 0.96 9.93 -1.83
CA GLY A 29 2.29 9.87 -1.22
C GLY A 29 2.72 11.17 -0.53
N GLU A 30 2.11 12.31 -0.85
CA GLU A 30 2.50 13.60 -0.28
C GLU A 30 2.33 13.66 1.25
N LYS A 31 3.24 14.39 1.91
CA LYS A 31 3.18 14.70 3.36
C LYS A 31 3.00 13.46 4.25
N ASN A 32 3.54 12.32 3.84
CA ASN A 32 3.45 11.05 4.54
C ASN A 32 2.02 10.51 4.67
N LYS A 33 1.11 10.93 3.78
CA LYS A 33 -0.30 10.54 3.87
C LYS A 33 -0.49 9.04 3.68
N TYR A 34 0.20 8.44 2.71
CA TYR A 34 0.20 6.98 2.51
C TYR A 34 0.50 6.22 3.80
N ASP A 35 1.65 6.48 4.44
CA ASP A 35 2.06 5.79 5.67
C ASP A 35 1.09 5.99 6.84
N ARG A 36 0.56 7.21 7.00
CA ARG A 36 -0.44 7.50 8.04
C ARG A 36 -1.72 6.75 7.77
N ASP A 37 -2.20 6.75 6.54
CA ASP A 37 -3.38 5.98 6.12
C ASP A 37 -3.15 4.48 6.40
N MET A 38 -1.94 3.92 6.16
CA MET A 38 -1.64 2.51 6.49
C MET A 38 -1.76 2.20 7.99
N VAL A 39 -1.27 3.10 8.85
CA VAL A 39 -1.38 2.96 10.31
C VAL A 39 -2.84 3.12 10.76
N ASP A 40 -3.53 4.14 10.26
CA ASP A 40 -4.92 4.44 10.61
C ASP A 40 -5.89 3.34 10.15
N TRP A 41 -5.58 2.68 9.04
CA TRP A 41 -6.34 1.52 8.54
C TRP A 41 -5.98 0.23 9.27
N ASN A 42 -4.99 0.26 10.17
CA ASN A 42 -4.41 -0.92 10.78
C ASN A 42 -4.08 -1.96 9.71
N TYR A 43 -3.39 -1.52 8.66
CA TYR A 43 -3.05 -2.37 7.53
C TYR A 43 -2.00 -3.39 7.94
N THR A 44 -2.42 -4.64 8.15
CA THR A 44 -1.55 -5.67 8.70
C THR A 44 -0.96 -6.62 7.67
N GLY A 45 -1.51 -6.66 6.45
CA GLY A 45 -1.21 -7.67 5.42
C GLY A 45 0.29 -7.99 5.21
N PRO A 46 1.19 -6.99 5.12
CA PRO A 46 2.63 -7.25 5.00
C PRO A 46 3.21 -8.01 6.19
N LYS A 47 2.77 -7.68 7.42
CA LYS A 47 3.25 -8.33 8.65
C LYS A 47 2.81 -9.79 8.71
N GLU A 48 1.56 -10.10 8.39
CA GLU A 48 1.10 -11.49 8.32
C GLU A 48 1.82 -12.26 7.20
N THR A 49 1.97 -11.65 6.03
CA THR A 49 2.66 -12.27 4.89
C THR A 49 4.09 -12.66 5.25
N VAL A 50 4.84 -11.75 5.89
CA VAL A 50 6.20 -12.04 6.36
C VAL A 50 6.20 -13.12 7.44
N ALA A 51 5.23 -13.09 8.37
CA ALA A 51 5.13 -14.09 9.43
C ALA A 51 4.88 -15.51 8.86
N GLU A 52 3.99 -15.64 7.87
CA GLU A 52 3.70 -16.92 7.23
C GLU A 52 4.86 -17.37 6.33
N PHE A 53 5.42 -16.46 5.53
CA PHE A 53 6.57 -16.75 4.66
C PHE A 53 7.75 -17.31 5.45
N LYS A 54 8.08 -16.71 6.60
CA LYS A 54 9.18 -17.17 7.48
C LYS A 54 9.01 -18.59 8.00
N LYS A 55 7.78 -19.11 8.12
CA LYS A 55 7.54 -20.49 8.58
C LYS A 55 8.00 -21.52 7.56
N TYR A 56 7.93 -21.20 6.27
CA TYR A 56 8.20 -22.16 5.20
C TYR A 56 9.47 -21.84 4.38
N ALA A 57 9.87 -20.56 4.31
CA ALA A 57 11.10 -20.13 3.66
C ALA A 57 12.32 -20.37 4.57
N LEU A 58 12.66 -21.65 4.77
CA LEU A 58 13.74 -22.07 5.67
C LEU A 58 15.15 -21.79 5.11
N ASN A 59 15.27 -21.70 3.79
CA ASN A 59 16.54 -21.39 3.14
C ASN A 59 16.85 -19.90 3.27
N LYS A 60 17.92 -19.57 4.00
CA LYS A 60 18.37 -18.19 4.20
C LYS A 60 19.05 -17.57 2.97
N GLU A 61 19.50 -18.40 2.03
CA GLU A 61 20.11 -17.97 0.76
C GLU A 61 19.08 -17.76 -0.36
N ILE A 62 17.78 -17.77 -0.02
CA ILE A 62 16.72 -17.51 -0.99
C ILE A 62 16.83 -16.07 -1.53
N LYS A 63 16.77 -15.93 -2.85
CA LYS A 63 16.71 -14.63 -3.51
C LYS A 63 15.26 -14.17 -3.58
N ILE A 64 14.99 -12.99 -3.04
CA ILE A 64 13.64 -12.38 -3.03
C ILE A 64 13.69 -11.12 -3.88
N PHE A 65 12.73 -10.99 -4.78
CA PHE A 65 12.48 -9.76 -5.52
C PHE A 65 11.21 -9.12 -4.98
N ASP A 66 11.36 -7.96 -4.35
CA ASP A 66 10.26 -7.17 -3.80
C ASP A 66 9.98 -5.99 -4.75
N ALA A 67 8.99 -6.17 -5.61
CA ALA A 67 8.67 -5.22 -6.67
C ALA A 67 7.74 -4.13 -6.13
N GLY A 68 8.16 -2.86 -6.23
CA GLY A 68 7.34 -1.74 -5.75
C GLY A 68 7.27 -1.67 -4.21
N CYS A 69 8.36 -2.04 -3.52
CA CYS A 69 8.44 -2.10 -2.07
C CYS A 69 8.35 -0.74 -1.34
N GLY A 70 8.30 0.36 -2.08
CA GLY A 70 8.28 1.71 -1.50
C GLY A 70 9.62 2.07 -0.86
N THR A 71 9.56 2.86 0.22
CA THR A 71 10.70 3.39 0.99
C THR A 71 10.55 3.05 2.47
#